data_AF-A0A6C1KHD4-F1
#
_entry.id   AF-A0A6C1KHD4-F1
#
_cell.length_a   1.000
_cell.length_b   1.000
_cell.length_c   1.000
_cell.angle_alpha   90.00
_cell.angle_beta   90.00
_cell.angle_gamma   90.00
#
_symmetry.space_group_name_H-M   'P 1'
#
loop_
_entity.id
_entity.type
_entity.pdbx_description
1 polymer ?
#
loop_
_entity_poly.entity_id
_entity_poly.type
_entity_poly.pdbx_seq_one_letter_code
_entity_poly.pdbx_strand_id
1 'polypeptide(L)'
;MISLDAPTFLDFDRLQRAIWSPVLFRPIMGSPEQFVIGIAVAGENGVHLERANQLRRLECVFSDASEMAIMVAETALNVIEADLFRRSTSALTDFKPAISGVLLGDLREAQGISLKQIAVSWMTAMSSLYTRNGALQLSEEQEEVLEEVAEARESGDRLPALVFEYVQLERPNLGRFFSNEIRSGQQRRRNAHSVIIDFAGSKLVANFGTLASSNFTASVRRIKTRLWDLKVDRDREPSALVMRDHEMIVQHPAMNDPQLSQKQVDRLREALEALEAQADQEEIRLRPLNRVDEIGKHILLKEAA
;
A
#
# COMPACT_ATOMS: atom_id res chain seq x y z
N MET A 1 -6.25 33.54 37.66
CA MET A 1 -7.49 32.81 37.31
C MET A 1 -7.44 32.64 35.80
N ILE A 2 -6.94 31.50 35.33
CA ILE A 2 -6.71 31.25 33.90
C ILE A 2 -8.05 30.78 33.33
N SER A 3 -8.67 31.61 32.49
CA SER A 3 -9.85 31.24 31.71
C SER A 3 -9.40 30.20 30.69
N LEU A 4 -9.90 28.97 30.80
CA LEU A 4 -9.79 27.96 29.75
C LEU A 4 -10.90 28.27 28.75
N ASP A 5 -10.55 29.03 27.70
CA ASP A 5 -11.44 29.24 26.57
C ASP A 5 -11.63 27.89 25.85
N ALA A 6 -12.83 27.33 25.99
CA ALA A 6 -13.23 26.10 25.31
C ALA A 6 -13.53 26.39 23.84
N PRO A 7 -12.62 25.96 22.94
CA PRO A 7 -13.05 25.07 21.87
C PRO A 7 -12.07 23.91 21.71
N THR A 8 -11.57 23.34 22.81
CA THR A 8 -10.56 22.26 22.78
C THR A 8 -11.16 20.86 22.88
N PHE A 9 -12.46 20.72 23.08
CA PHE A 9 -13.13 19.42 23.09
C PHE A 9 -13.76 19.16 21.72
N LEU A 10 -13.35 18.04 21.11
CA LEU A 10 -13.94 17.52 19.88
C LEU A 10 -15.46 17.43 20.04
N ASP A 11 -16.18 17.85 19.01
CA ASP A 11 -17.64 17.75 18.91
C ASP A 11 -18.06 16.28 19.07
N PHE A 12 -18.60 15.93 20.25
CA PHE A 12 -18.96 14.56 20.62
C PHE A 12 -20.04 13.97 19.71
N ASP A 13 -20.81 14.82 19.02
CA ASP A 13 -21.83 14.43 18.06
C ASP A 13 -21.24 13.75 16.80
N ARG A 14 -19.93 13.84 16.57
CA ARG A 14 -19.23 13.18 15.46
C ARG A 14 -18.52 11.88 15.84
N LEU A 15 -18.57 11.46 17.10
CA LEU A 15 -17.89 10.26 17.56
C LEU A 15 -18.74 9.01 17.34
N GLN A 16 -18.12 7.96 16.81
CA GLN A 16 -18.73 6.65 16.67
C GLN A 16 -18.62 5.88 17.99
N ARG A 17 -19.76 5.35 18.44
CA ARG A 17 -19.82 4.38 19.54
C ARG A 17 -19.54 2.99 19.02
N ALA A 18 -18.76 2.22 19.77
CA ALA A 18 -18.42 0.86 19.42
C ALA A 18 -18.19 0.00 20.66
N ILE A 19 -18.37 -1.31 20.49
CA ILE A 19 -17.85 -2.31 21.40
C ILE A 19 -16.55 -2.87 20.81
N TRP A 20 -15.62 -3.25 21.68
CA TRP A 20 -14.37 -3.85 21.27
C TRP A 20 -13.92 -4.95 22.24
N SER A 21 -13.10 -5.86 21.74
CA SER A 21 -12.48 -6.90 22.54
C SER A 21 -11.09 -7.25 21.97
N PRO A 22 -10.08 -7.48 22.82
CA PRO A 22 -8.78 -7.96 22.37
C PRO A 22 -8.85 -9.43 21.96
N VAL A 23 -8.22 -9.76 20.85
CA VAL A 23 -7.99 -11.14 20.42
C VAL A 23 -6.72 -11.65 21.09
N LEU A 24 -6.89 -12.65 21.94
CA LEU A 24 -5.84 -13.26 22.74
C LEU A 24 -5.40 -14.57 22.12
N PHE A 25 -4.09 -14.78 22.07
CA PHE A 25 -3.47 -16.03 21.65
C PHE A 25 -2.64 -16.63 22.77
N ARG A 26 -2.90 -17.89 23.09
CA ARG A 26 -2.23 -18.72 24.08
C ARG A 26 -1.55 -19.88 23.35
N PRO A 27 -0.27 -19.75 23.01
CA PRO A 27 0.46 -20.78 22.26
C PRO A 27 0.63 -22.07 23.06
N ILE A 28 0.73 -21.96 24.39
CA ILE A 28 0.90 -23.10 25.29
C ILE A 28 -0.36 -23.23 26.16
N MET A 29 -1.08 -24.34 25.99
CA MET A 29 -2.28 -24.64 26.77
C MET A 29 -1.93 -24.78 28.26
N GLY A 30 -2.67 -24.07 29.12
CA GLY A 30 -2.44 -24.05 30.57
C GLY A 30 -1.34 -23.07 31.02
N SER A 31 -0.62 -22.43 30.10
CA SER A 31 0.27 -21.31 30.42
C SER A 31 -0.55 -20.05 30.72
N PRO A 32 -0.13 -19.20 31.67
CA PRO A 32 -0.70 -17.86 31.85
C PRO A 32 -0.26 -16.90 30.73
N GLU A 33 0.72 -17.28 29.91
CA GLU A 33 1.21 -16.45 28.81
C GLU A 33 0.14 -16.29 27.74
N GLN A 34 -0.12 -15.03 27.40
CA GLN A 34 -1.09 -14.65 26.38
C GLN A 34 -0.60 -13.42 25.63
N PHE A 35 -0.81 -13.43 24.33
CA PHE A 35 -0.46 -12.33 23.44
C PHE A 35 -1.72 -11.71 22.86
N VAL A 36 -1.78 -10.37 22.85
CA VAL A 36 -2.80 -9.66 22.09
C VAL A 36 -2.37 -9.65 20.62
N ILE A 37 -3.03 -10.46 19.81
CA ILE A 37 -2.75 -10.59 18.37
C ILE A 37 -3.68 -9.74 17.50
N GLY A 38 -4.70 -9.15 18.08
CA GLY A 38 -5.55 -8.15 17.42
C GLY A 38 -6.51 -7.45 18.38
N ILE A 39 -7.13 -6.37 17.91
CA ILE A 39 -8.27 -5.71 18.55
C ILE A 39 -9.43 -5.72 17.57
N ALA A 40 -10.51 -6.40 17.95
CA ALA A 40 -11.75 -6.41 17.19
C ALA A 40 -12.69 -5.32 17.69
N VAL A 41 -13.26 -4.55 16.77
CA VAL A 41 -14.17 -3.44 17.06
C VAL A 41 -15.42 -3.57 16.19
N ALA A 42 -16.59 -3.44 16.79
CA ALA A 42 -17.87 -3.42 16.10
C ALA A 42 -18.72 -2.24 16.59
N GLY A 43 -19.30 -1.50 15.66
CA GLY A 43 -20.23 -0.41 15.95
C GLY A 43 -21.41 -0.45 14.98
N GLU A 44 -22.31 0.52 15.10
CA GLU A 44 -23.51 0.59 14.23
C GLU A 44 -23.16 0.72 12.74
N ASN A 45 -22.04 1.39 12.43
CA ASN A 45 -21.61 1.70 11.07
C ASN A 45 -20.61 0.70 10.47
N GLY A 46 -20.36 -0.43 11.14
CA GLY A 46 -19.51 -1.49 10.61
C GLY A 46 -18.59 -2.14 11.63
N VAL A 47 -17.54 -2.77 11.13
CA VAL A 47 -16.55 -3.50 11.92
C VAL A 47 -15.13 -3.16 11.47
N HIS A 48 -14.18 -3.34 12.39
CA HIS A 48 -12.75 -3.24 12.10
C HIS A 48 -11.98 -4.24 12.97
N LEU A 49 -11.02 -4.95 12.36
CA LEU A 49 -10.04 -5.75 13.09
C LEU A 49 -8.66 -5.13 12.88
N GLU A 50 -8.08 -4.60 13.95
CA GLU A 50 -6.67 -4.23 13.94
C GLU A 50 -5.83 -5.44 14.31
N ARG A 51 -4.84 -5.78 13.49
CA ARG A 51 -4.01 -6.98 13.66
C ARG A 51 -2.64 -6.62 14.20
N ALA A 52 -2.01 -7.55 14.91
CA ALA A 52 -0.59 -7.46 15.25
C ALA A 52 0.24 -7.43 13.96
N ASN A 53 1.16 -6.48 13.86
CA ASN A 53 2.03 -6.28 12.70
C ASN A 53 3.47 -6.77 12.94
N GLN A 54 3.77 -7.29 14.14
CA GLN A 54 5.07 -7.84 14.51
C GLN A 54 4.94 -9.24 15.11
N LEU A 55 4.11 -10.11 14.51
CA LEU A 55 3.98 -11.51 14.94
C LEU A 55 5.31 -12.27 14.90
N ARG A 56 6.25 -11.88 14.04
CA ARG A 56 7.62 -12.43 14.03
C ARG A 56 8.37 -12.29 15.35
N ARG A 57 8.00 -11.36 16.23
CA ARG A 57 8.58 -11.30 17.59
C ARG A 57 8.32 -12.56 18.41
N LEU A 58 7.36 -13.40 18.00
CA LEU A 58 7.16 -14.73 18.55
C LEU A 58 8.34 -15.66 18.28
N GLU A 59 9.16 -15.42 17.24
CA GLU A 59 10.42 -16.13 17.00
C GLU A 59 11.38 -16.01 18.20
N CYS A 60 11.44 -14.82 18.81
CA CYS A 60 12.28 -14.60 19.99
C CYS A 60 11.81 -15.38 21.23
N VAL A 61 10.53 -15.78 21.27
CA VAL A 61 9.93 -16.49 22.42
C VAL A 61 9.89 -17.99 22.18
N PHE A 62 9.58 -18.42 20.96
CA PHE A 62 9.27 -19.81 20.63
C PHE A 62 10.32 -20.50 19.75
N SER A 63 11.35 -19.79 19.28
CA SER A 63 12.37 -20.33 18.37
C SER A 63 11.72 -21.13 17.23
N ASP A 64 11.99 -22.43 17.16
CA ASP A 64 11.59 -23.31 16.07
C ASP A 64 10.07 -23.55 16.05
N ALA A 65 9.37 -23.36 17.17
CA ALA A 65 7.91 -23.49 17.24
C ALA A 65 7.15 -22.21 16.82
N SER A 66 7.88 -21.12 16.53
CA SER A 66 7.29 -19.83 16.20
C SER A 66 6.54 -19.82 14.87
N GLU A 67 7.00 -20.55 13.86
CA GLU A 67 6.34 -20.60 12.54
C GLU A 67 4.90 -21.10 12.67
N MET A 68 4.70 -22.18 13.43
CA MET A 68 3.37 -22.74 13.69
C MET A 68 2.52 -21.76 14.51
N ALA A 69 3.11 -21.12 15.52
CA ALA A 69 2.41 -20.15 16.36
C ALA A 69 1.93 -18.92 15.56
N ILE A 70 2.77 -18.40 14.66
CA ILE A 70 2.45 -17.29 13.75
C ILE A 70 1.34 -17.72 12.78
N MET A 71 1.49 -18.88 12.13
CA MET A 71 0.47 -19.40 11.20
C MET A 71 -0.90 -19.56 11.87
N VAL A 72 -0.92 -20.09 13.10
CA VAL A 72 -2.14 -20.24 13.90
C VAL A 72 -2.76 -18.88 14.23
N ALA A 73 -1.95 -17.92 14.68
CA ALA A 73 -2.41 -16.56 14.98
C ALA A 73 -3.00 -15.87 13.73
N GLU A 74 -2.34 -15.96 12.58
CA GLU A 74 -2.82 -15.37 11.32
C GLU A 74 -4.13 -16.01 10.86
N THR A 75 -4.21 -17.34 10.91
CA THR A 75 -5.41 -18.10 10.57
C THR A 75 -6.58 -17.72 11.48
N ALA A 76 -6.31 -17.57 12.77
CA ALA A 76 -7.32 -17.15 13.74
C ALA A 76 -7.88 -15.76 13.45
N LEU A 77 -7.00 -14.80 13.14
CA LEU A 77 -7.41 -13.45 12.77
C LEU A 77 -8.23 -13.46 11.48
N ASN A 78 -7.92 -14.32 10.50
CA ASN A 78 -8.71 -14.45 9.27
C ASN A 78 -10.13 -14.95 9.56
N VAL A 79 -10.26 -15.96 10.42
CA VAL A 79 -11.56 -16.50 10.81
C VAL A 79 -12.37 -15.47 11.59
N ILE A 80 -11.75 -14.78 12.55
CA ILE A 80 -12.38 -13.73 13.37
C ILE A 80 -12.83 -12.57 12.49
N GLU A 81 -12.00 -12.12 11.55
CA GLU A 81 -12.35 -11.05 10.62
C GLU A 81 -13.57 -11.43 9.77
N ALA A 82 -13.57 -12.64 9.20
CA ALA A 82 -14.71 -13.13 8.42
C ALA A 82 -16.00 -13.21 9.26
N ASP A 83 -15.90 -13.60 10.52
CA ASP A 83 -17.03 -13.69 11.44
C ASP A 83 -17.55 -12.31 11.86
N LEU A 84 -16.65 -11.35 12.14
CA LEU A 84 -16.96 -9.94 12.39
C LEU A 84 -17.72 -9.32 11.21
N PHE A 85 -17.26 -9.56 9.97
CA PHE A 85 -17.95 -9.04 8.79
C PHE A 85 -19.35 -9.61 8.61
N ARG A 86 -19.61 -10.85 9.07
CA ARG A 86 -20.90 -11.52 8.92
C ARG A 86 -21.89 -11.19 10.04
N ARG A 87 -21.42 -11.19 11.29
CA ARG A 87 -22.26 -11.11 12.49
C ARG A 87 -22.11 -9.78 13.25
N SER A 88 -21.20 -8.92 12.83
CA SER A 88 -20.94 -7.61 13.45
C SER A 88 -20.75 -7.73 14.97
N THR A 89 -21.51 -6.98 15.75
CA THR A 89 -21.48 -6.98 17.22
C THR A 89 -21.71 -8.37 17.83
N SER A 90 -22.54 -9.21 17.21
CA SER A 90 -22.81 -10.57 17.68
C SER A 90 -21.57 -11.47 17.59
N ALA A 91 -20.60 -11.14 16.73
CA ALA A 91 -19.32 -11.84 16.66
C ALA A 91 -18.51 -11.71 17.96
N LEU A 92 -18.70 -10.60 18.67
CA LEU A 92 -17.96 -10.28 19.91
C LEU A 92 -18.71 -10.72 21.16
N THR A 93 -20.04 -10.63 21.18
CA THR A 93 -20.85 -11.03 22.34
C THR A 93 -20.99 -12.54 22.46
N ASP A 94 -21.14 -13.24 21.32
CA ASP A 94 -21.34 -14.68 21.24
C ASP A 94 -20.18 -15.34 20.49
N PHE A 95 -18.96 -15.04 20.93
CA PHE A 95 -17.76 -15.59 20.32
C PHE A 95 -17.62 -17.09 20.62
N LYS A 96 -17.39 -17.87 19.57
CA LYS A 96 -17.06 -19.30 19.67
C LYS A 96 -15.70 -19.52 19.04
N PRO A 97 -14.66 -19.91 19.81
CA PRO A 97 -13.33 -20.09 19.27
C PRO A 97 -13.32 -21.26 18.27
N ALA A 98 -12.95 -20.97 17.03
CA ALA A 98 -12.75 -21.99 15.99
C ALA A 98 -11.37 -22.66 16.09
N ILE A 99 -10.42 -22.01 16.77
CA ILE A 99 -9.04 -22.43 16.91
C ILE A 99 -8.68 -22.50 18.39
N SER A 100 -8.09 -23.62 18.80
CA SER A 100 -7.64 -23.81 20.18
C SER A 100 -6.56 -22.80 20.55
N GLY A 101 -6.61 -22.29 21.78
CA GLY A 101 -5.67 -21.27 22.26
C GLY A 101 -6.00 -19.85 21.81
N VAL A 102 -7.05 -19.63 21.03
CA VAL A 102 -7.52 -18.28 20.65
C VAL A 102 -8.80 -17.94 21.40
N LEU A 103 -8.81 -16.76 22.01
CA LEU A 103 -9.92 -16.28 22.84
C LEU A 103 -10.18 -14.80 22.54
N LEU A 104 -11.39 -14.34 22.81
CA LEU A 104 -11.65 -12.92 22.99
C LEU A 104 -11.50 -12.58 24.48
N GLY A 105 -10.86 -11.45 24.77
CA GLY A 105 -10.83 -10.90 26.12
C GLY A 105 -12.11 -10.14 26.46
N ASP A 106 -12.06 -9.39 27.54
CA ASP A 106 -13.24 -8.66 28.04
C ASP A 106 -13.80 -7.71 26.99
N LEU A 107 -15.12 -7.78 26.80
CA LEU A 107 -15.85 -6.85 25.95
C LEU A 107 -15.95 -5.49 26.65
N ARG A 108 -15.60 -4.42 25.93
CA ARG A 108 -15.61 -3.05 26.45
C ARG A 108 -16.24 -2.09 25.46
N GLU A 109 -16.77 -0.99 25.96
CA GLU A 109 -17.27 0.11 25.15
C GLU A 109 -16.17 1.15 24.88
N ALA A 110 -16.26 1.81 23.73
CA ALA A 110 -15.38 2.91 23.36
C ALA A 110 -16.08 3.90 22.43
N GLN A 111 -15.51 5.10 22.36
CA GLN A 111 -15.90 6.15 21.42
C GLN A 111 -14.67 6.69 20.70
N GLY A 112 -14.80 7.02 19.42
CA GLY A 112 -13.71 7.58 18.64
C GLY A 112 -14.19 8.12 17.30
N ILE A 113 -13.30 8.80 16.57
CA ILE A 113 -13.64 9.39 15.26
C ILE A 113 -13.89 8.33 14.18
N SER A 114 -13.40 7.10 14.41
CA SER A 114 -13.65 5.93 13.56
C SER A 114 -13.35 4.64 14.33
N LEU A 115 -13.96 3.53 13.91
CA LEU A 115 -13.68 2.19 14.46
C LEU A 115 -12.19 1.83 14.37
N LYS A 116 -11.53 2.22 13.27
CA LYS A 116 -10.08 2.04 13.09
C LYS A 116 -9.27 2.78 14.15
N GLN A 117 -9.61 4.04 14.44
CA GLN A 117 -8.89 4.82 15.47
C GLN A 117 -9.00 4.17 16.85
N ILE A 118 -10.19 3.66 17.19
CA ILE A 118 -10.44 2.92 18.43
C ILE A 118 -9.53 1.70 18.48
N ALA A 119 -9.53 0.89 17.42
CA ALA A 119 -8.76 -0.34 17.35
C ALA A 119 -7.24 -0.09 17.45
N VAL A 120 -6.70 0.88 16.70
CA VAL A 120 -5.28 1.26 16.72
C VAL A 120 -4.84 1.74 18.10
N SER A 121 -5.67 2.55 18.76
CA SER A 121 -5.36 3.08 20.10
C SER A 121 -5.19 1.94 21.11
N TRP A 122 -6.11 0.98 21.11
CA TRP A 122 -6.04 -0.16 22.01
C TRP A 122 -4.97 -1.17 21.62
N MET A 123 -4.74 -1.38 20.33
CA MET A 123 -3.69 -2.28 19.87
C MET A 123 -2.30 -1.78 20.29
N THR A 124 -2.07 -0.47 20.17
CA THR A 124 -0.85 0.19 20.64
C THR A 124 -0.68 0.05 22.16
N ALA A 125 -1.77 0.11 22.92
CA ALA A 125 -1.72 0.04 24.38
C ALA A 125 -1.56 -1.40 24.92
N MET A 126 -2.01 -2.41 24.17
CA MET A 126 -2.18 -3.77 24.70
C MET A 126 -1.28 -4.83 24.08
N SER A 127 -0.70 -4.59 22.90
CA SER A 127 0.07 -5.61 22.21
C SER A 127 1.56 -5.25 22.13
N SER A 128 2.42 -6.14 22.65
CA SER A 128 3.87 -6.13 22.42
C SER A 128 4.25 -6.59 21.00
N LEU A 129 3.30 -7.20 20.28
CA LEU A 129 3.40 -7.64 18.89
C LEU A 129 2.88 -6.57 17.91
N TYR A 130 2.67 -5.35 18.41
CA TYR A 130 2.23 -4.24 17.62
C TYR A 130 3.13 -3.04 17.84
N THR A 131 3.42 -2.36 16.73
CA THR A 131 3.96 -1.01 16.77
C THR A 131 3.08 -0.12 15.91
N ARG A 132 2.69 1.02 16.48
CA ARG A 132 1.95 2.07 15.76
C ARG A 132 2.78 2.63 14.59
N ASN A 133 4.10 2.61 14.76
CA ASN A 133 5.11 3.02 13.80
C ASN A 133 5.87 1.78 13.29
N GLY A 134 5.18 0.90 12.55
CA GLY A 134 5.69 -0.32 11.89
C GLY A 134 7.00 -0.23 11.11
N ALA A 135 7.58 0.96 10.98
CA ALA A 135 8.72 1.27 10.14
C ALA A 135 10.09 1.20 10.84
N LEU A 136 10.19 0.81 12.12
CA LEU A 136 11.43 1.07 12.87
C LEU A 136 12.23 -0.11 13.41
N GLN A 137 11.75 -1.36 13.45
CA GLN A 137 12.61 -2.47 13.90
C GLN A 137 12.14 -3.81 13.31
N LEU A 138 12.90 -4.36 12.34
CA LEU A 138 13.39 -5.75 12.26
C LEU A 138 14.03 -6.09 10.89
N SER A 139 15.31 -6.49 10.95
CA SER A 139 16.18 -7.24 9.99
C SER A 139 16.42 -6.74 8.56
N GLU A 140 17.68 -6.42 8.30
CA GLU A 140 18.35 -5.85 7.10
C GLU A 140 18.24 -6.69 5.80
N GLU A 141 17.56 -7.83 5.79
CA GLU A 141 17.49 -8.72 4.61
C GLU A 141 16.12 -8.69 3.89
N GLN A 142 15.12 -7.96 4.40
CA GLN A 142 13.78 -7.82 3.78
C GLN A 142 13.38 -6.37 3.44
N GLU A 143 14.32 -5.43 3.58
CA GLU A 143 14.22 -4.01 3.22
C GLU A 143 13.84 -3.79 1.74
N GLU A 144 14.15 -4.73 0.86
CA GLU A 144 13.87 -4.61 -0.57
C GLU A 144 12.43 -4.93 -0.99
N VAL A 145 11.47 -5.26 -0.10
CA VAL A 145 10.08 -5.59 -0.52
C VAL A 145 8.98 -4.71 0.10
N LEU A 146 9.14 -4.13 1.30
CA LEU A 146 8.02 -3.47 1.99
C LEU A 146 8.04 -1.93 2.06
N GLU A 147 9.16 -1.25 1.74
CA GLU A 147 9.19 0.21 1.50
C GLU A 147 8.27 0.64 0.32
N GLU A 148 8.22 -0.15 -0.76
CA GLU A 148 6.97 -0.64 -1.36
C GLU A 148 5.70 0.23 -1.32
N VAL A 149 4.98 0.03 -0.20
CA VAL A 149 3.53 0.17 -0.13
C VAL A 149 3.13 1.29 0.83
N ALA A 150 4.02 1.69 1.75
CA ALA A 150 3.76 2.75 2.71
C ALA A 150 4.01 4.15 2.13
N GLU A 151 5.07 4.35 1.32
CA GLU A 151 5.28 5.62 0.60
C GLU A 151 4.23 5.86 -0.50
N ALA A 152 3.63 4.80 -1.03
CA ALA A 152 2.53 4.90 -2.00
C ALA A 152 1.25 5.53 -1.42
N ARG A 153 1.13 5.67 -0.09
CA ARG A 153 -0.07 6.18 0.59
C ARG A 153 -0.01 7.65 1.00
N GLU A 154 1.18 8.27 1.13
CA GLU A 154 1.31 9.72 1.39
C GLU A 154 2.06 10.49 0.28
N SER A 155 2.73 9.81 -0.65
CA SER A 155 3.31 10.40 -1.88
C SER A 155 3.08 9.49 -3.10
N GLY A 156 1.81 9.16 -3.36
CA GLY A 156 1.43 8.53 -4.62
C GLY A 156 1.99 9.34 -5.79
N ASP A 157 2.68 8.67 -6.71
CA ASP A 157 3.21 9.31 -7.93
C ASP A 157 2.05 10.03 -8.60
N ARG A 158 2.08 11.37 -8.64
CA ARG A 158 1.00 12.17 -9.23
C ARG A 158 1.13 12.24 -10.75
N LEU A 159 2.27 11.82 -11.30
CA LEU A 159 2.55 11.87 -12.72
C LEU A 159 1.46 11.19 -13.58
N PRO A 160 1.00 9.97 -13.29
CA PRO A 160 -0.04 9.33 -14.10
C PRO A 160 -1.35 10.14 -14.15
N ALA A 161 -1.74 10.76 -13.04
CA ALA A 161 -2.93 11.62 -12.97
C ALA A 161 -2.75 12.91 -13.77
N LEU A 162 -1.58 13.56 -13.66
CA LEU A 162 -1.26 14.79 -14.41
C LEU A 162 -1.19 14.53 -15.93
N VAL A 163 -0.62 13.40 -16.33
CA VAL A 163 -0.56 12.98 -17.74
C VAL A 163 -1.97 12.67 -18.26
N PHE A 164 -2.79 11.98 -17.46
CA PHE A 164 -4.20 11.73 -17.80
C PHE A 164 -4.97 13.03 -18.02
N GLU A 165 -4.87 14.00 -17.10
CA GLU A 165 -5.52 15.30 -17.24
C GLU A 165 -5.09 16.01 -18.53
N TYR A 166 -3.79 16.02 -18.85
CA TYR A 166 -3.28 16.61 -20.09
C TYR A 166 -3.84 15.93 -21.34
N VAL A 167 -3.76 14.60 -21.42
CA VAL A 167 -4.23 13.83 -22.59
C VAL A 167 -5.76 13.91 -22.73
N GLN A 168 -6.49 13.92 -21.62
CA GLN A 168 -7.94 14.07 -21.60
C GLN A 168 -8.39 15.43 -22.14
N LEU A 169 -7.64 16.50 -21.88
CA LEU A 169 -7.90 17.84 -22.41
C LEU A 169 -7.63 17.92 -23.92
N GLU A 170 -6.49 17.42 -24.38
CA GLU A 170 -6.08 17.51 -25.79
C GLU A 170 -6.84 16.52 -26.69
N ARG A 171 -7.09 15.30 -26.23
CA ARG A 171 -7.78 14.25 -27.00
C ARG A 171 -8.65 13.37 -26.10
N PRO A 172 -9.90 13.78 -25.79
CA PRO A 172 -10.78 13.10 -24.84
C PRO A 172 -11.00 11.60 -25.10
N ASN A 173 -10.94 11.19 -26.38
CA ASN A 173 -11.12 9.79 -26.79
C ASN A 173 -10.01 8.85 -26.31
N LEU A 174 -8.84 9.37 -25.94
CA LEU A 174 -7.73 8.55 -25.43
C LEU A 174 -7.79 8.35 -23.91
N GLY A 175 -8.55 9.18 -23.19
CA GLY A 175 -8.67 9.06 -21.73
C GLY A 175 -9.25 7.72 -21.25
N ARG A 176 -10.05 7.04 -22.08
CA ARG A 176 -10.59 5.70 -21.78
C ARG A 176 -9.53 4.60 -21.71
N PHE A 177 -8.35 4.82 -22.30
CA PHE A 177 -7.24 3.86 -22.30
C PHE A 177 -6.38 3.97 -21.05
N PHE A 178 -6.61 4.97 -20.21
CA PHE A 178 -5.98 5.04 -18.89
C PHE A 178 -6.66 4.07 -17.92
N SER A 179 -5.86 3.57 -16.98
CA SER A 179 -6.33 2.67 -15.93
C SER A 179 -7.49 3.28 -15.14
N ASN A 180 -8.41 2.43 -14.65
CA ASN A 180 -9.54 2.89 -13.85
C ASN A 180 -9.09 3.57 -12.55
N GLU A 181 -7.94 3.22 -12.00
CA GLU A 181 -7.39 3.86 -10.79
C GLU A 181 -7.03 5.33 -11.07
N ILE A 182 -6.39 5.59 -12.21
CA ILE A 182 -6.04 6.95 -12.63
C ILE A 182 -7.31 7.76 -12.93
N ARG A 183 -8.25 7.17 -13.68
CA ARG A 183 -9.49 7.85 -14.11
C ARG A 183 -10.43 8.18 -12.95
N SER A 184 -10.48 7.34 -11.92
CA SER A 184 -11.38 7.52 -10.77
C SER A 184 -10.75 8.23 -9.59
N GLY A 185 -9.42 8.41 -9.59
CA GLY A 185 -8.67 8.95 -8.46
C GLY A 185 -8.76 8.07 -7.19
N GLN A 186 -9.33 6.87 -7.28
CA GLN A 186 -9.49 5.95 -6.16
C GLN A 186 -8.52 4.77 -6.33
N GLN A 187 -7.56 4.66 -5.42
CA GLN A 187 -6.76 3.44 -5.29
C GLN A 187 -7.64 2.31 -4.73
N ARG A 188 -7.86 1.26 -5.51
CA ARG A 188 -8.57 0.07 -5.02
C ARG A 188 -7.64 -0.75 -4.11
N ARG A 189 -8.23 -1.61 -3.26
CA ARG A 189 -7.45 -2.60 -2.49
C ARG A 189 -6.73 -3.51 -3.48
N ARG A 190 -5.39 -3.43 -3.49
CA ARG A 190 -4.50 -4.15 -4.39
C ARG A 190 -4.43 -5.63 -4.01
N ASN A 191 -4.45 -6.50 -5.00
CA ASN A 191 -4.05 -7.90 -4.84
C ASN A 191 -2.57 -8.00 -5.23
N ALA A 192 -1.77 -8.78 -4.50
CA ALA A 192 -0.33 -8.90 -4.73
C ALA A 192 0.08 -9.47 -6.12
N HIS A 193 -0.89 -9.88 -6.93
CA HIS A 193 -0.67 -10.51 -8.25
C HIS A 193 -1.31 -9.74 -9.41
N SER A 194 -1.83 -8.53 -9.19
CA SER A 194 -2.39 -7.74 -10.28
C SER A 194 -1.31 -6.96 -11.02
N VAL A 195 -1.16 -7.22 -12.31
CA VAL A 195 -0.35 -6.40 -13.25
C VAL A 195 -1.04 -5.05 -13.42
N ILE A 196 -0.29 -3.96 -13.27
CA ILE A 196 -0.83 -2.60 -13.38
C ILE A 196 -0.24 -1.89 -14.60
N ILE A 197 -1.13 -1.53 -15.52
CA ILE A 197 -0.82 -0.71 -16.68
C ILE A 197 -1.52 0.64 -16.57
N ASP A 198 -0.76 1.73 -16.64
CA ASP A 198 -1.27 3.10 -16.51
C ASP A 198 -2.01 3.54 -17.79
N PHE A 199 -1.48 3.21 -18.97
CA PHE A 199 -2.07 3.51 -20.27
C PHE A 199 -1.97 2.30 -21.21
N ALA A 200 -3.12 1.84 -21.72
CA ALA A 200 -3.20 0.72 -22.65
C ALA A 200 -3.96 1.15 -23.92
N GLY A 201 -3.25 1.80 -24.83
CA GLY A 201 -3.76 2.31 -26.10
C GLY A 201 -3.82 1.27 -27.21
N SER A 202 -4.04 1.78 -28.42
CA SER A 202 -4.10 0.96 -29.64
C SER A 202 -2.72 0.62 -30.20
N LYS A 203 -1.73 1.48 -29.96
CA LYS A 203 -0.35 1.34 -30.47
C LYS A 203 0.69 1.39 -29.37
N LEU A 204 0.36 2.04 -28.26
CA LEU A 204 1.24 2.23 -27.11
C LEU A 204 0.63 1.62 -25.85
N VAL A 205 1.44 0.82 -25.16
CA VAL A 205 1.22 0.41 -23.77
C VAL A 205 2.31 1.09 -22.95
N ALA A 206 1.93 1.84 -21.92
CA ALA A 206 2.87 2.62 -21.14
C ALA A 206 2.57 2.64 -19.65
N ASN A 207 3.65 2.62 -18.87
CA ASN A 207 3.67 2.99 -17.47
C ASN A 207 4.48 4.26 -17.28
N PHE A 208 4.07 5.07 -16.30
CA PHE A 208 4.74 6.32 -15.98
C PHE A 208 5.55 6.17 -14.69
N GLY A 209 6.58 6.98 -14.47
CA GLY A 209 7.26 7.00 -13.18
C GLY A 209 8.01 8.30 -12.97
N THR A 210 7.93 8.86 -11.76
CA THR A 210 8.75 10.02 -11.40
C THR A 210 10.04 9.54 -10.74
N LEU A 211 11.19 9.86 -11.34
CA LEU A 211 12.50 9.73 -10.72
C LEU A 211 12.83 11.01 -9.94
N ALA A 212 12.45 11.03 -8.67
CA ALA A 212 12.68 12.18 -7.80
C ALA A 212 14.08 12.16 -7.19
N SER A 213 14.66 13.35 -6.98
CA SER A 213 15.93 13.52 -6.25
C SER A 213 15.76 13.32 -4.74
N SER A 214 14.57 13.62 -4.20
CA SER A 214 14.08 13.18 -2.90
C SER A 214 13.46 11.78 -3.03
N ASN A 215 13.64 10.90 -2.04
CA ASN A 215 13.15 9.51 -2.07
C ASN A 215 13.58 8.73 -3.35
N PHE A 216 14.84 8.93 -3.76
CA PHE A 216 15.42 8.38 -4.98
C PHE A 216 15.32 6.85 -5.05
N THR A 217 15.69 6.14 -3.99
CA THR A 217 15.63 4.67 -3.93
C THR A 217 14.22 4.15 -4.15
N ALA A 218 13.24 4.73 -3.46
CA ALA A 218 11.84 4.36 -3.62
C ALA A 218 11.29 4.67 -5.02
N SER A 219 11.76 5.77 -5.63
CA SER A 219 11.42 6.14 -7.01
C SER A 219 11.96 5.13 -8.03
N VAL A 220 13.25 4.78 -7.95
CA VAL A 220 13.88 3.76 -8.80
C VAL A 220 13.17 2.41 -8.65
N ARG A 221 12.88 2.03 -7.42
CA ARG A 221 12.22 0.78 -7.09
C ARG A 221 10.81 0.70 -7.65
N ARG A 222 10.01 1.76 -7.50
CA ARG A 222 8.69 1.90 -8.12
C ARG A 222 8.75 1.79 -9.65
N ILE A 223 9.77 2.37 -10.27
CA ILE A 223 10.00 2.27 -11.73
C ILE A 223 10.31 0.82 -12.12
N LYS A 224 11.15 0.11 -11.38
CA LYS A 224 11.45 -1.31 -11.62
C LYS A 224 10.19 -2.19 -11.51
N THR A 225 9.35 -1.99 -10.52
CA THR A 225 8.07 -2.72 -10.40
C THR A 225 7.16 -2.46 -11.59
N ARG A 226 7.07 -1.20 -12.06
CA ARG A 226 6.28 -0.84 -13.26
C ARG A 226 6.85 -1.37 -14.57
N LEU A 227 8.18 -1.48 -14.68
CA LEU A 227 8.85 -2.15 -15.80
C LEU A 227 8.50 -3.64 -15.83
N TRP A 228 8.49 -4.30 -14.67
CA TRP A 228 8.06 -5.69 -14.55
C TRP A 228 6.59 -5.87 -14.96
N ASP A 229 5.70 -4.99 -14.53
CA ASP A 229 4.29 -5.02 -14.95
C ASP A 229 4.14 -4.92 -16.47
N LEU A 230 4.88 -4.01 -17.12
CA LEU A 230 4.91 -3.88 -18.59
C LEU A 230 5.40 -5.15 -19.28
N LYS A 231 6.44 -5.79 -18.73
CA LYS A 231 6.96 -7.06 -19.25
C LYS A 231 5.90 -8.14 -19.21
N VAL A 232 5.26 -8.31 -18.05
CA VAL A 232 4.23 -9.36 -17.87
C VAL A 232 3.02 -9.10 -18.77
N ASP A 233 2.64 -7.84 -18.99
CA ASP A 233 1.57 -7.50 -19.95
C ASP A 233 1.96 -7.85 -21.38
N ARG A 234 3.16 -7.46 -21.82
CA ARG A 234 3.70 -7.79 -23.14
C ARG A 234 3.75 -9.30 -23.37
N ASP A 235 4.29 -10.05 -22.42
CA ASP A 235 4.44 -11.51 -22.54
C ASP A 235 3.08 -12.24 -22.59
N ARG A 236 2.02 -11.59 -22.11
CA ARG A 236 0.63 -12.08 -22.20
C ARG A 236 -0.06 -11.70 -23.51
N GLU A 237 0.47 -10.74 -24.27
CA GLU A 237 -0.12 -10.38 -25.56
C GLU A 237 -0.01 -11.54 -26.55
N PRO A 238 -1.11 -11.98 -27.17
CA PRO A 238 -1.04 -12.98 -28.22
C PRO A 238 -0.29 -12.38 -29.42
N SER A 239 0.86 -12.97 -29.77
CA SER A 239 1.81 -12.48 -30.77
C SER A 239 1.27 -12.29 -32.20
N ALA A 240 -0.02 -12.50 -32.44
CA ALA A 240 -0.62 -12.64 -33.77
C ALA A 240 -1.42 -11.43 -34.28
N LEU A 241 -1.74 -10.42 -33.45
CA LEU A 241 -2.79 -9.44 -33.84
C LEU A 241 -2.45 -7.94 -33.85
N VAL A 242 -1.28 -7.50 -33.37
CA VAL A 242 -0.62 -6.19 -33.60
C VAL A 242 0.39 -6.03 -32.46
N MET A 243 1.68 -5.90 -32.77
CA MET A 243 2.69 -5.57 -31.74
C MET A 243 2.50 -4.12 -31.31
N ARG A 244 2.11 -3.92 -30.04
CA ARG A 244 2.06 -2.60 -29.43
C ARG A 244 3.44 -2.26 -28.86
N ASP A 245 3.85 -1.01 -28.98
CA ASP A 245 5.06 -0.53 -28.33
C ASP A 245 4.84 -0.51 -26.82
N HIS A 246 5.73 -1.17 -26.07
CA HIS A 246 5.74 -1.11 -24.62
C HIS A 246 6.81 -0.13 -24.16
N GLU A 247 6.40 0.98 -23.56
CA GLU A 247 7.31 2.04 -23.15
C GLU A 247 7.17 2.38 -21.65
N MET A 248 8.30 2.42 -20.94
CA MET A 248 8.38 3.00 -19.60
C MET A 248 8.77 4.46 -19.70
N ILE A 249 7.85 5.36 -19.37
CA ILE A 249 8.08 6.80 -19.46
C ILE A 249 8.44 7.34 -18.08
N VAL A 250 9.67 7.83 -17.94
CA VAL A 250 10.21 8.30 -16.66
C VAL A 250 10.34 9.82 -16.69
N GLN A 251 9.65 10.51 -15.78
CA GLN A 251 9.88 11.93 -15.54
C GLN A 251 11.09 12.13 -14.61
N HIS A 252 12.02 13.00 -14.95
CA HIS A 252 13.10 13.41 -14.03
C HIS A 252 13.28 14.94 -14.01
N PRO A 253 13.85 15.52 -12.93
CA PRO A 253 14.20 16.94 -12.92
C PRO A 253 15.29 17.23 -13.94
N ALA A 254 15.33 18.46 -14.45
CA ALA A 254 16.35 18.86 -15.42
C ALA A 254 17.76 18.73 -14.82
N MET A 255 18.71 18.17 -15.58
CA MET A 255 20.09 17.97 -15.10
C MET A 255 20.82 19.29 -14.79
N ASN A 256 20.32 20.41 -15.32
CA ASN A 256 20.83 21.75 -15.09
C ASN A 256 20.02 22.53 -14.05
N ASP A 257 19.18 21.85 -13.25
CA ASP A 257 18.37 22.50 -12.22
C ASP A 257 19.28 23.08 -11.13
N PRO A 258 19.22 24.41 -10.85
CA PRO A 258 20.02 25.05 -9.82
C PRO A 258 19.79 24.51 -8.41
N GLN A 259 18.68 23.81 -8.17
CA GLN A 259 18.34 23.20 -6.89
C GLN A 259 19.02 21.83 -6.67
N LEU A 260 19.65 21.26 -7.70
CA LEU A 260 20.35 19.99 -7.62
C LEU A 260 21.85 20.18 -7.37
N SER A 261 22.39 19.41 -6.43
CA SER A 261 23.83 19.27 -6.28
C SER A 261 24.42 18.39 -7.39
N GLN A 262 25.70 18.60 -7.73
CA GLN A 262 26.39 17.78 -8.73
C GLN A 262 26.29 16.27 -8.42
N LYS A 263 26.39 15.88 -7.13
CA LYS A 263 26.23 14.49 -6.69
C LYS A 263 24.84 13.92 -6.98
N GLN A 264 23.79 14.74 -6.88
CA GLN A 264 22.42 14.32 -7.21
C GLN A 264 22.23 14.18 -8.72
N VAL A 265 22.83 15.07 -9.51
CA VAL A 265 22.81 15.00 -10.98
C VAL A 265 23.52 13.73 -11.46
N ASP A 266 24.69 13.41 -10.90
CA ASP A 266 25.44 12.22 -11.30
C ASP A 266 24.70 10.93 -10.92
N ARG A 267 24.08 10.88 -9.73
CA ARG A 267 23.22 9.76 -9.31
C ARG A 267 21.99 9.59 -10.22
N LEU A 268 21.34 10.67 -10.61
CA LEU A 268 20.20 10.62 -11.54
C LEU A 268 20.63 10.05 -12.89
N ARG A 269 21.79 10.46 -13.40
CA ARG A 269 22.35 9.95 -14.66
C ARG A 269 22.64 8.45 -14.57
N GLU A 270 23.35 8.00 -13.54
CA GLU A 270 23.64 6.58 -13.31
C GLU A 270 22.36 5.74 -13.20
N ALA A 271 21.34 6.21 -12.48
CA ALA A 271 20.08 5.47 -12.40
C ALA A 271 19.32 5.41 -13.72
N LEU A 272 19.31 6.50 -14.50
CA LEU A 272 18.68 6.47 -15.82
C LEU A 272 19.38 5.48 -16.76
N GLU A 273 20.72 5.48 -16.79
CA GLU A 273 21.51 4.52 -17.59
C GLU A 273 21.26 3.08 -17.14
N ALA A 274 21.22 2.82 -15.83
CA ALA A 274 20.95 1.49 -15.28
C ALA A 274 19.52 1.01 -15.58
N LEU A 275 18.53 1.91 -15.48
CA LEU A 275 17.14 1.60 -15.79
C LEU A 275 16.93 1.38 -17.30
N GLU A 276 17.62 2.14 -18.15
CA GLU A 276 17.59 1.97 -19.61
C GLU A 276 18.17 0.61 -20.01
N ALA A 277 19.33 0.23 -19.46
CA ALA A 277 19.92 -1.08 -19.70
C ALA A 277 19.00 -2.24 -19.26
N GLN A 278 18.30 -2.07 -18.12
CA GLN A 278 17.34 -3.07 -17.64
C GLN A 278 16.09 -3.14 -18.55
N ALA A 279 15.61 -2.00 -19.04
CA ALA A 279 14.47 -1.97 -19.96
C ALA A 279 14.82 -2.63 -21.31
N ASP A 280 16.00 -2.33 -21.84
CA ASP A 280 16.51 -2.94 -23.09
C ASP A 280 16.65 -4.46 -22.98
N GLN A 281 17.16 -4.96 -21.84
CA GLN A 281 17.24 -6.40 -21.57
C GLN A 281 15.87 -7.08 -21.62
N GLU A 282 14.84 -6.36 -21.17
CA GLU A 282 13.46 -6.83 -21.14
C GLU A 282 12.69 -6.43 -22.39
N GLU A 283 13.35 -5.99 -23.47
CA GLU A 283 12.77 -5.47 -24.73
C GLU A 283 11.61 -4.47 -24.52
N ILE A 284 11.72 -3.62 -23.50
CA ILE A 284 10.83 -2.50 -23.20
C ILE A 284 11.62 -1.22 -23.44
N ARG A 285 11.02 -0.22 -24.08
CA ARG A 285 11.72 1.04 -24.32
C ARG A 285 11.60 1.96 -23.12
N LEU A 286 12.73 2.39 -22.55
CA LEU A 286 12.73 3.46 -21.55
C LEU A 286 12.77 4.85 -22.23
N ARG A 287 11.96 5.78 -21.73
CA ARG A 287 11.83 7.15 -22.24
C ARG A 287 12.00 8.15 -21.10
N PRO A 288 13.18 8.74 -20.93
CA PRO A 288 13.37 9.83 -19.98
C PRO A 288 12.80 11.13 -20.57
N LEU A 289 11.92 11.80 -19.84
CA LEU A 289 11.34 13.09 -20.20
C LEU A 289 11.34 14.02 -18.98
N ASN A 290 11.27 15.32 -19.19
CA ASN A 290 11.44 16.27 -18.08
C ASN A 290 10.10 16.87 -17.63
N ARG A 291 9.11 16.89 -18.54
CA ARG A 291 7.85 17.60 -18.32
C ARG A 291 6.63 16.76 -18.66
N VAL A 292 5.54 17.00 -17.94
CA VAL A 292 4.24 16.35 -18.16
C VAL A 292 3.70 16.62 -19.57
N ASP A 293 3.87 17.83 -20.09
CA ASP A 293 3.37 18.18 -21.43
C ASP A 293 4.13 17.46 -22.55
N GLU A 294 5.42 17.18 -22.36
CA GLU A 294 6.23 16.37 -23.28
C GLU A 294 5.74 14.92 -23.30
N ILE A 295 5.46 14.36 -22.12
CA ILE A 295 4.93 13.00 -21.95
C ILE A 295 3.56 12.87 -22.64
N GLY A 296 2.66 13.83 -22.39
CA GLY A 296 1.35 13.86 -23.02
C GLY A 296 1.42 13.95 -24.54
N LYS A 297 2.23 14.87 -25.09
CA LYS A 297 2.45 15.00 -26.53
C LYS A 297 2.99 13.72 -27.16
N HIS A 298 3.92 13.06 -26.47
CA HIS A 298 4.48 11.78 -26.93
C HIS A 298 3.42 10.70 -27.09
N ILE A 299 2.53 10.53 -26.09
CA ILE A 299 1.39 9.60 -26.17
C ILE A 299 0.50 9.94 -27.36
N LEU A 300 0.15 11.22 -27.53
CA LEU A 300 -0.70 11.68 -28.63
C LEU A 300 -0.09 11.37 -30.00
N LEU A 301 1.21 11.55 -30.16
CA LEU A 301 1.94 11.26 -31.39
C LEU A 301 1.98 9.75 -31.69
N LYS A 302 2.30 8.93 -30.68
CA LYS A 302 2.35 7.47 -30.80
C LYS A 302 1.00 6.83 -31.14
N GLU A 303 -0.09 7.35 -30.59
CA GLU A 303 -1.44 6.87 -30.91
C GLU A 303 -1.98 7.44 -32.24
N ALA A 304 -1.37 8.50 -32.79
CA ALA A 304 -1.75 9.07 -34.08
C ALA A 304 -1.01 8.44 -35.27
N ALA A 305 0.28 8.07 -35.10
CA ALA A 305 1.14 7.48 -36.12
C ALA A 305 0.78 6.02 -36.37
#